data_AF-A0A1D6KRD3-F1
#
_entry.id   AF-A0A1D6KRD3-F1
#
_cell.length_a   1.000
_cell.length_b   1.000
_cell.length_c   1.000
_cell.angle_alpha   90.00
_cell.angle_beta   90.00
_cell.angle_gamma   90.00
#
_symmetry.space_group_name_H-M   'P 1'
#
loop_
_entity.id
_entity.type
_entity.pdbx_description
1 polymer ?
#
loop_
_entity_poly.entity_id
_entity_poly.type
_entity_poly.pdbx_seq_one_letter_code
_entity_poly.pdbx_strand_id
1 'polypeptide(L)'
;MRAGGGAPPRHAPLSPTASATATLVPASVAMPTPRLVHLRHLLSFRSALPRPLGPNQSHPLPGSVHPSLLLPRAMAGVAYAGLATGSAEYEEVLGCLASLITQKVRADTGNRGNQWELMSKYVQILELEESIAQLKVVHVAGTKGKGSTCTFAESILRSCGFHTGLFTSPHLMDVRERFRLDGLDISEEKFIRYFWWCWKTLKDKTGDGVPMPAYFRFLALLAFKIFSDEQVFLTI
;
A
#
# COMPACT_ATOMS: atom_id res chain seq x y z
N MET A 1 -54.83 43.54 38.60
CA MET A 1 -54.48 44.90 39.08
C MET A 1 -52.99 44.96 39.37
N ARG A 2 -52.38 46.09 38.99
CA ARG A 2 -50.99 46.61 39.15
C ARG A 2 -50.15 46.08 40.33
N ALA A 3 -48.86 45.75 40.09
CA ALA A 3 -47.62 46.56 40.32
C ALA A 3 -47.19 46.58 41.81
N GLY A 4 -45.94 46.63 42.25
CA GLY A 4 -44.58 46.75 41.70
C GLY A 4 -43.62 46.65 42.91
N GLY A 5 -42.41 46.12 42.78
CA GLY A 5 -41.19 46.95 42.82
C GLY A 5 -40.51 46.97 44.20
N GLY A 6 -39.23 46.57 44.26
CA GLY A 6 -38.40 46.71 45.46
C GLY A 6 -37.06 45.98 45.33
N ALA A 7 -36.00 46.72 45.02
CA ALA A 7 -34.63 46.24 44.81
C ALA A 7 -33.93 45.75 46.10
N PRO A 8 -32.90 44.88 46.02
CA PRO A 8 -32.03 44.58 47.15
C PRO A 8 -30.84 45.55 47.26
N PRO A 9 -30.26 45.74 48.47
CA PRO A 9 -29.22 46.73 48.71
C PRO A 9 -27.82 46.27 48.28
N ARG A 10 -26.97 47.25 47.94
CA ARG A 10 -25.52 47.11 47.68
C ARG A 10 -24.72 47.53 48.92
N HIS A 11 -23.66 46.80 49.24
CA HIS A 11 -22.47 47.35 49.91
C HIS A 11 -21.18 46.85 49.24
N ALA A 12 -20.15 47.69 49.31
CA ALA A 12 -19.04 47.83 48.37
C ALA A 12 -17.70 47.21 48.88
N PRO A 13 -16.52 47.61 48.35
CA PRO A 13 -15.68 46.85 47.43
C PRO A 13 -14.41 46.25 48.10
N LEU A 14 -13.81 45.22 47.48
CA LEU A 14 -12.45 44.77 47.82
C LEU A 14 -11.57 44.73 46.55
N SER A 15 -10.35 45.22 46.72
CA SER A 15 -9.30 45.57 45.75
C SER A 15 -8.71 44.40 44.95
N PRO A 16 -8.12 44.64 43.77
CA PRO A 16 -7.54 43.59 42.93
C PRO A 16 -6.11 43.28 43.37
N THR A 17 -5.86 42.04 43.80
CA THR A 17 -4.51 41.47 43.86
C THR A 17 -4.36 40.42 42.77
N ALA A 18 -3.55 40.77 41.78
CA ALA A 18 -3.08 39.89 40.73
C ALA A 18 -2.12 38.83 41.29
N SER A 19 -2.27 37.59 40.85
CA SER A 19 -1.15 36.67 40.62
C SER A 19 -1.64 35.49 39.76
N ALA A 20 -1.47 35.62 38.45
CA ALA A 20 -1.59 34.51 37.50
C ALA A 20 -0.23 33.80 37.46
N THR A 21 -0.12 32.62 38.06
CA THR A 21 1.05 31.75 37.89
C THR A 21 0.87 30.96 36.60
N ALA A 22 1.33 31.55 35.49
CA ALA A 22 1.54 30.85 34.24
C ALA A 22 2.83 30.02 34.35
N THR A 23 2.69 28.70 34.37
CA THR A 23 3.85 27.79 34.27
C THR A 23 4.39 27.85 32.84
N LEU A 24 5.50 28.57 32.67
CA LEU A 24 6.31 28.61 31.45
C LEU A 24 6.89 27.22 31.17
N VAL A 25 6.48 26.62 30.06
CA VAL A 25 7.19 25.48 29.44
C VAL A 25 8.36 26.06 28.63
N PRO A 26 9.61 25.62 28.85
CA PRO A 26 10.75 26.15 28.10
C PRO A 26 10.69 25.69 26.63
N ALA A 27 10.67 26.67 25.73
CA ALA A 27 10.85 26.46 24.30
C ALA A 27 12.33 26.19 24.00
N SER A 28 12.71 24.92 23.87
CA SER A 28 13.97 24.54 23.20
C SER A 28 14.03 23.06 22.86
N VAL A 29 13.36 22.65 21.77
CA VAL A 29 13.88 21.61 20.86
C VAL A 29 13.53 22.06 19.45
N ALA A 30 14.47 22.77 18.82
CA ALA A 30 14.36 23.16 17.43
C ALA A 30 14.41 21.91 16.54
N MET A 31 13.37 21.71 15.73
CA MET A 31 13.40 20.78 14.60
C MET A 31 14.47 21.27 13.60
N PRO A 32 15.38 20.40 13.11
CA PRO A 32 16.30 20.81 12.07
C PRO A 32 15.52 21.11 10.78
N THR A 33 15.65 22.33 10.28
CA THR A 33 15.20 22.73 8.95
C THR A 33 15.78 21.78 7.90
N PRO A 34 14.98 21.26 6.94
CA PRO A 34 15.53 20.42 5.89
C PRO A 34 16.51 21.25 5.06
N ARG A 35 17.79 20.83 5.05
CA ARG A 35 18.80 21.42 4.18
C ARG A 35 18.39 21.15 2.74
N LEU A 36 18.02 22.20 2.02
CA LEU A 36 17.74 22.26 0.56
C LEU A 36 18.84 21.65 -0.33
N VAL A 37 19.97 21.22 0.24
CA VAL A 37 21.10 20.60 -0.46
C VAL A 37 20.81 19.15 -0.87
N HIS A 38 19.96 18.41 -0.14
CA HIS A 38 19.61 17.03 -0.51
C HIS A 38 18.58 16.92 -1.64
N LEU A 39 17.81 17.98 -1.90
CA LEU A 39 16.87 18.01 -3.04
C LEU A 39 17.58 18.15 -4.39
N ARG A 40 18.82 18.66 -4.41
CA ARG A 40 19.61 18.78 -5.64
C ARG A 40 20.11 17.44 -6.18
N HIS A 41 20.32 16.44 -5.31
CA HIS A 41 20.75 15.11 -5.76
C HIS A 41 19.60 14.30 -6.39
N LEU A 42 18.36 14.49 -5.94
CA LEU A 42 17.18 13.88 -6.56
C LEU A 42 16.84 14.47 -7.94
N LEU A 43 17.27 15.71 -8.20
CA LEU A 43 17.07 16.40 -9.49
C LEU A 43 18.27 16.28 -10.44
N SER A 44 19.35 15.59 -10.03
CA SER A 44 20.57 15.45 -10.84
C SER A 44 20.64 14.14 -11.65
N PHE A 45 19.65 13.26 -11.57
CA PHE A 45 19.45 12.21 -12.58
C PHE A 45 18.83 12.82 -13.84
N ARG A 46 19.64 13.60 -14.57
CA ARG A 46 19.41 13.86 -15.99
C ARG A 46 19.79 12.61 -16.78
N SER A 47 18.85 11.69 -16.93
CA SER A 47 18.83 10.76 -18.06
C SER A 47 17.58 11.05 -18.88
N ALA A 48 17.81 11.74 -20.01
CA ALA A 48 16.92 11.91 -21.15
C ALA A 48 15.40 12.03 -20.91
N LEU A 49 14.92 13.28 -20.79
CA LEU A 49 13.54 13.61 -21.17
C LEU A 49 13.29 13.17 -22.63
N PRO A 50 12.18 12.46 -22.95
CA PRO A 50 11.78 12.26 -24.33
C PRO A 50 11.56 13.62 -25.01
N ARG A 51 12.14 13.81 -26.20
CA ARG A 51 11.92 15.02 -27.02
C ARG A 51 10.42 15.22 -27.26
N PRO A 52 9.90 16.47 -27.23
CA PRO A 52 8.56 16.75 -27.70
C PRO A 52 8.46 16.38 -29.19
N LEU A 53 7.44 15.57 -29.53
CA LEU A 53 7.07 15.27 -30.91
C LEU A 53 6.75 16.59 -31.64
N GLY A 54 7.51 16.88 -32.68
CA GLY A 54 7.25 18.02 -33.57
C GLY A 54 5.94 17.84 -34.36
N PRO A 55 5.42 18.92 -34.96
CA PRO A 55 4.14 18.89 -35.67
C PRO A 55 4.20 17.93 -36.87
N ASN A 56 3.21 17.03 -36.92
CA ASN A 56 3.07 15.96 -37.89
C ASN A 56 2.91 16.53 -39.30
N GLN A 57 3.83 16.21 -40.21
CA GLN A 57 3.67 16.53 -41.63
C GLN A 57 2.59 15.63 -42.22
N SER A 58 1.59 16.26 -42.82
CA SER A 58 0.48 15.64 -43.53
C SER A 58 0.97 14.79 -44.70
N HIS A 59 0.82 13.47 -44.61
CA HIS A 59 0.84 12.59 -45.78
C HIS A 59 -0.59 12.14 -46.12
N PRO A 60 -0.92 11.97 -47.42
CA PRO A 60 -2.30 11.90 -47.90
C PRO A 60 -2.92 10.51 -47.71
N LEU A 61 -4.25 10.51 -47.51
CA LEU A 61 -5.10 9.32 -47.51
C LEU A 61 -5.09 8.63 -48.89
N PRO A 62 -5.01 7.29 -48.96
CA PRO A 62 -5.43 6.57 -50.16
C PRO A 62 -6.94 6.27 -50.11
N GLY A 63 -7.56 6.44 -51.27
CA GLY A 63 -9.01 6.48 -51.46
C GLY A 63 -9.75 5.15 -51.39
N SER A 64 -11.06 5.31 -51.46
CA SER A 64 -12.10 4.29 -51.46
C SER A 64 -12.07 3.38 -52.69
N VAL A 65 -12.12 2.07 -52.46
CA VAL A 65 -12.67 1.10 -53.43
C VAL A 65 -13.37 -0.03 -52.66
N HIS A 66 -14.70 -0.07 -52.76
CA HIS A 66 -15.53 -1.28 -52.61
C HIS A 66 -15.60 -1.96 -54.01
N PRO A 67 -16.03 -3.25 -54.21
CA PRO A 67 -16.97 -4.00 -53.38
C PRO A 67 -16.71 -5.53 -53.20
N SER A 68 -17.50 -6.12 -52.30
CA SER A 68 -17.99 -7.51 -52.27
C SER A 68 -16.99 -8.68 -52.21
N LEU A 69 -17.04 -9.44 -51.09
CA LEU A 69 -17.10 -10.91 -51.08
C LEU A 69 -17.52 -11.39 -49.68
N LEU A 70 -18.78 -11.79 -49.57
CA LEU A 70 -19.33 -12.57 -48.46
C LEU A 70 -18.74 -13.99 -48.52
N LEU A 71 -17.88 -14.33 -47.56
CA LEU A 71 -17.64 -15.72 -47.17
C LEU A 71 -17.78 -15.84 -45.64
N PRO A 72 -18.42 -16.90 -45.12
CA PRO A 72 -18.47 -17.14 -43.69
C PRO A 72 -17.10 -17.63 -43.21
N ARG A 73 -16.40 -16.86 -42.38
CA ARG A 73 -15.21 -17.35 -41.67
C ARG A 73 -15.67 -18.23 -40.52
N ALA A 74 -15.30 -19.50 -40.63
CA ALA A 74 -15.39 -20.50 -39.58
C ALA A 74 -14.84 -19.97 -38.25
N MET A 75 -15.58 -20.23 -37.18
CA MET A 75 -15.13 -20.12 -35.80
C MET A 75 -13.94 -21.06 -35.60
N ALA A 76 -12.72 -20.54 -35.74
CA ALA A 76 -11.54 -21.22 -35.24
C ALA A 76 -11.55 -21.08 -33.72
N GLY A 77 -12.12 -22.10 -33.06
CA GLY A 77 -11.94 -22.33 -31.64
C GLY A 77 -10.45 -22.51 -31.36
N VAL A 78 -9.81 -21.44 -30.89
CA VAL A 78 -8.54 -21.56 -30.18
C VAL A 78 -8.90 -22.16 -28.83
N ALA A 79 -8.48 -23.40 -28.65
CA ALA A 79 -8.73 -24.19 -27.45
C ALA A 79 -8.20 -23.46 -26.21
N TYR A 80 -9.14 -23.00 -25.37
CA TYR A 80 -8.91 -22.55 -24.00
C TYR A 80 -8.60 -23.75 -23.08
N ALA A 81 -7.55 -24.51 -23.38
CA ALA A 81 -7.16 -25.67 -22.58
C ALA A 81 -6.39 -25.30 -21.29
N GLY A 82 -6.03 -24.02 -21.10
CA GLY A 82 -5.23 -23.55 -19.95
C GLY A 82 -5.99 -22.80 -18.86
N LEU A 83 -7.28 -22.50 -19.03
CA LEU A 83 -8.02 -21.64 -18.08
C LEU A 83 -8.66 -22.40 -16.90
N ALA A 84 -8.83 -23.72 -17.03
CA ALA A 84 -9.50 -24.53 -16.01
C ALA A 84 -8.60 -24.86 -14.79
N THR A 85 -7.29 -24.84 -14.98
CA THR A 85 -6.32 -25.18 -13.91
C THR A 85 -5.98 -24.00 -13.02
N GLY A 86 -5.93 -22.78 -13.58
CA GLY A 86 -5.65 -21.55 -12.83
C GLY A 86 -6.69 -21.29 -11.76
N SER A 87 -7.98 -21.37 -12.10
CA SER A 87 -9.05 -21.08 -11.14
C SER A 87 -9.10 -22.07 -9.98
N ALA A 88 -8.83 -23.36 -10.20
CA ALA A 88 -8.83 -24.36 -9.14
C ALA A 88 -7.67 -24.16 -8.14
N GLU A 89 -6.47 -23.87 -8.65
CA GLU A 89 -5.30 -23.58 -7.81
C GLU A 89 -5.47 -22.26 -7.07
N TYR A 90 -6.04 -21.24 -7.72
CA TYR A 90 -6.35 -19.98 -7.08
C TYR A 90 -7.34 -20.14 -5.91
N GLU A 91 -8.40 -20.93 -6.09
CA GLU A 91 -9.35 -21.25 -5.02
C GLU A 91 -8.67 -22.00 -3.85
N GLU A 92 -7.71 -22.89 -4.12
CA GLU A 92 -6.90 -23.52 -3.07
C GLU A 92 -6.08 -22.49 -2.28
N VAL A 93 -5.46 -21.53 -2.97
CA VAL A 93 -4.74 -20.41 -2.36
C VAL A 93 -5.68 -19.59 -1.46
N LEU A 94 -6.88 -19.27 -1.95
CA LEU A 94 -7.89 -18.54 -1.16
C LEU A 94 -8.33 -19.33 0.07
N GLY A 95 -8.51 -20.64 -0.04
CA GLY A 95 -8.81 -21.54 1.09
C GLY A 95 -7.71 -21.53 2.14
N CYS A 96 -6.44 -21.60 1.73
CA CYS A 96 -5.29 -21.48 2.61
C CYS A 96 -5.26 -20.12 3.33
N LEU A 97 -5.47 -19.02 2.60
CA LEU A 97 -5.53 -17.68 3.17
C LEU A 97 -6.67 -17.51 4.18
N ALA A 98 -7.86 -18.04 3.87
CA ALA A 98 -9.01 -18.00 4.77
C ALA A 98 -8.72 -18.72 6.10
N SER A 99 -7.95 -19.82 6.07
CA SER A 99 -7.56 -20.53 7.29
C SER A 99 -6.75 -19.66 8.27
N LEU A 100 -6.01 -18.67 7.77
CA LEU A 100 -5.23 -17.73 8.59
C LEU A 100 -6.08 -16.63 9.26
N ILE A 101 -7.32 -16.42 8.81
CA ILE A 101 -8.27 -15.46 9.41
C ILE A 101 -8.83 -16.04 10.71
N THR A 102 -9.11 -17.35 10.72
CA THR A 102 -9.79 -18.06 11.81
C THR A 102 -8.90 -18.26 13.04
N GLN A 103 -7.57 -18.21 12.89
CA GLN A 103 -6.58 -18.31 13.98
C GLN A 103 -6.47 -17.05 14.85
N LYS A 104 -7.55 -16.27 14.96
CA LYS A 104 -7.60 -14.96 15.63
C LYS A 104 -7.49 -15.12 17.14
N VAL A 105 -6.27 -15.23 17.65
CA VAL A 105 -5.96 -14.77 19.01
C VAL A 105 -6.23 -13.26 18.99
N ARG A 106 -7.31 -12.84 19.65
CA ARG A 106 -7.59 -11.42 19.89
C ARG A 106 -6.30 -10.77 20.36
N ALA A 107 -5.95 -9.62 19.78
CA ALA A 107 -4.75 -8.87 20.13
C ALA A 107 -4.65 -8.75 21.65
N ASP A 108 -3.85 -9.63 22.25
CA ASP A 108 -3.61 -9.60 23.66
C ASP A 108 -2.88 -8.29 23.93
N THR A 109 -3.54 -7.43 24.70
CA THR A 109 -3.13 -6.03 24.90
C THR A 109 -1.83 -5.96 25.71
N GLY A 110 -1.32 -7.10 26.20
CA GLY A 110 -0.10 -7.20 27.00
C GLY A 110 1.21 -7.50 26.25
N ASN A 111 1.20 -7.96 24.98
CA ASN A 111 2.38 -8.63 24.41
C ASN A 111 2.87 -8.05 23.07
N ARG A 112 3.16 -6.74 23.04
CA ARG A 112 3.77 -6.09 21.87
C ARG A 112 5.18 -6.62 21.54
N GLY A 113 5.92 -7.11 22.54
CA GLY A 113 7.27 -7.67 22.37
C GLY A 113 7.30 -8.87 21.42
N ASN A 114 6.43 -9.86 21.66
CA ASN A 114 6.41 -11.07 20.84
C ASN A 114 5.97 -10.81 19.38
N GLN A 115 5.20 -9.76 19.12
CA GLN A 115 4.68 -9.46 17.78
C GLN A 115 5.77 -9.05 16.80
N TRP A 116 6.67 -8.18 17.25
CA TRP A 116 7.80 -7.72 16.44
C TRP A 116 8.80 -8.86 16.23
N GLU A 117 9.12 -9.59 17.29
CA GLU A 117 10.01 -10.75 17.23
C GLU A 117 9.50 -11.84 16.27
N LEU A 118 8.19 -12.11 16.28
CA LEU A 118 7.58 -13.04 15.33
C LEU A 118 7.75 -12.56 13.89
N MET A 119 7.51 -11.27 13.62
CA MET A 119 7.71 -10.72 12.27
C MET A 119 9.17 -10.85 11.82
N SER A 120 10.13 -10.53 12.69
CA SER A 120 11.56 -10.72 12.40
C SER A 120 11.91 -12.19 12.12
N LYS A 121 11.35 -13.14 12.89
CA LYS A 121 11.53 -14.58 12.64
C LYS A 121 10.95 -15.00 11.30
N TYR A 122 9.78 -14.49 10.91
CA TYR A 122 9.21 -14.82 9.60
C TYR A 122 10.05 -14.29 8.45
N VAL A 123 10.57 -13.06 8.57
CA VAL A 123 11.49 -12.49 7.57
C VAL A 123 12.74 -13.37 7.44
N GLN A 124 13.31 -13.81 8.56
CA GLN A 124 14.45 -14.74 8.60
C GLN A 124 14.14 -16.10 7.96
N ILE A 125 12.98 -16.69 8.29
CA ILE A 125 12.53 -17.97 7.74
C ILE A 125 12.42 -17.91 6.22
N LEU A 126 11.94 -16.77 5.70
CA LEU A 126 11.79 -16.49 4.28
C LEU A 126 13.05 -15.93 3.63
N GLU A 127 14.13 -15.66 4.38
CA GLU A 127 15.38 -15.11 3.85
C GLU A 127 15.15 -13.79 3.08
N LEU A 128 14.29 -12.91 3.63
CA LEU A 128 13.88 -11.66 2.99
C LEU A 128 14.61 -10.42 3.52
N GLU A 129 15.53 -10.55 4.48
CA GLU A 129 16.19 -9.43 5.15
C GLU A 129 16.89 -8.49 4.16
N GLU A 130 17.72 -9.07 3.28
CA GLU A 130 18.47 -8.29 2.29
C GLU A 130 17.54 -7.70 1.24
N SER A 131 16.59 -8.49 0.74
CA SER A 131 15.61 -8.06 -0.24
C SER A 131 14.77 -6.88 0.27
N ILE A 132 14.32 -6.91 1.52
CA ILE A 132 13.59 -5.82 2.15
C ILE A 132 14.49 -4.60 2.35
N ALA A 133 15.74 -4.78 2.76
CA ALA A 133 16.68 -3.68 2.95
C ALA A 133 17.01 -2.92 1.65
N GLN A 134 16.92 -3.59 0.50
CA GLN A 134 17.14 -2.98 -0.82
C GLN A 134 15.89 -2.31 -1.42
N LEU A 135 14.69 -2.56 -0.86
CA LEU A 135 13.46 -1.96 -1.35
C LEU A 135 13.46 -0.44 -1.15
N LYS A 136 13.03 0.28 -2.19
CA LYS A 136 12.72 1.71 -2.10
C LYS A 136 11.28 1.85 -1.62
N VAL A 137 11.08 2.38 -0.42
CA VAL A 137 9.76 2.37 0.25
C VAL A 137 9.28 3.77 0.59
N VAL A 138 8.04 4.08 0.21
CA VAL A 138 7.22 5.15 0.82
C VAL A 138 6.23 4.47 1.76
N HIS A 139 6.36 4.73 3.07
CA HIS A 139 5.48 4.18 4.09
C HIS A 139 4.54 5.26 4.63
N VAL A 140 3.23 4.99 4.60
CA VAL A 140 2.16 5.93 4.95
C VAL A 140 1.38 5.40 6.16
N ALA A 141 1.61 6.02 7.31
CA ALA A 141 0.85 5.76 8.53
C ALA A 141 -0.20 6.86 8.79
N GLY A 142 -1.30 6.51 9.47
CA GLY A 142 -2.35 7.46 9.85
C GLY A 142 -3.72 6.82 10.02
N THR A 143 -4.68 7.56 10.58
CA THR A 143 -6.04 7.01 10.82
C THR A 143 -6.89 7.01 9.56
N LYS A 144 -6.79 8.05 8.73
CA LYS A 144 -7.58 8.24 7.50
C LYS A 144 -6.66 8.64 6.34
N GLY A 145 -7.14 8.47 5.11
CA GLY A 145 -6.43 8.94 3.91
C GLY A 145 -5.28 8.06 3.42
N LYS A 146 -4.77 7.10 4.21
CA LYS A 146 -3.65 6.21 3.83
C LYS A 146 -3.77 5.63 2.43
N GLY A 147 -4.88 4.93 2.14
CA GLY A 147 -5.09 4.31 0.82
C GLY A 147 -5.01 5.32 -0.31
N SER A 148 -5.72 6.45 -0.19
CA SER A 148 -5.69 7.52 -1.18
C SER A 148 -4.29 8.13 -1.32
N THR A 149 -3.58 8.38 -0.22
CA THR A 149 -2.21 8.89 -0.24
C THR A 149 -1.25 7.91 -0.91
N CYS A 150 -1.35 6.61 -0.62
CA CYS A 150 -0.53 5.59 -1.26
C CYS A 150 -0.82 5.51 -2.76
N THR A 151 -2.08 5.55 -3.18
CA THR A 151 -2.46 5.57 -4.61
C THR A 151 -1.94 6.82 -5.32
N PHE A 152 -2.00 8.00 -4.68
CA PHE A 152 -1.45 9.22 -5.27
C PHE A 152 0.08 9.17 -5.38
N ALA A 153 0.77 8.70 -4.34
CA ALA A 153 2.22 8.55 -4.36
C ALA A 153 2.67 7.55 -5.44
N GLU A 154 2.02 6.39 -5.53
CA GLU A 154 2.28 5.40 -6.59
C GLU A 154 2.05 6.01 -7.98
N SER A 155 0.90 6.67 -8.20
CA SER A 155 0.59 7.23 -9.51
C SER A 155 1.57 8.31 -9.94
N ILE A 156 2.07 9.12 -9.00
CA ILE A 156 3.10 10.12 -9.28
C ILE A 156 4.41 9.42 -9.67
N LEU A 157 4.86 8.45 -8.87
CA LEU A 157 6.10 7.70 -9.16
C LEU A 157 6.03 7.00 -10.52
N ARG A 158 4.91 6.35 -10.82
CA ARG A 158 4.69 5.71 -12.12
C ARG A 158 4.69 6.71 -13.27
N SER A 159 4.08 7.89 -13.08
CA SER A 159 4.13 8.97 -14.09
C SER A 159 5.54 9.51 -14.33
N CYS A 160 6.45 9.35 -13.37
CA CYS A 160 7.87 9.66 -13.50
C CYS A 160 8.69 8.54 -14.17
N GLY A 161 8.05 7.44 -14.60
CA GLY A 161 8.71 6.33 -15.29
C GLY A 161 9.34 5.28 -14.36
N PHE A 162 9.01 5.28 -13.07
CA PHE A 162 9.42 4.20 -12.16
C PHE A 162 8.52 2.98 -12.31
N HIS A 163 9.10 1.79 -12.18
CA HIS A 163 8.34 0.58 -11.87
C HIS A 163 7.87 0.64 -10.42
N THR A 164 6.59 0.39 -10.20
CA THR A 164 5.91 0.72 -8.94
C THR A 164 5.12 -0.45 -8.39
N GLY A 165 5.16 -0.58 -7.07
CA GLY A 165 4.37 -1.50 -6.27
C GLY A 165 3.48 -0.74 -5.30
N LEU A 166 2.24 -1.17 -5.14
CA LEU A 166 1.32 -0.62 -4.15
C LEU A 166 0.78 -1.76 -3.28
N PHE A 167 1.01 -1.67 -1.97
CA PHE A 167 0.38 -2.53 -0.98
C PHE A 167 -0.70 -1.77 -0.22
N THR A 168 -1.95 -2.23 -0.29
CA THR A 168 -3.05 -1.59 0.47
C THR A 168 -3.97 -2.58 1.15
N SER A 169 -4.76 -2.09 2.11
CA SER A 169 -5.77 -2.88 2.81
C SER A 169 -6.96 -2.02 3.25
N PRO A 170 -8.19 -2.58 3.33
CA PRO A 170 -8.59 -3.92 2.88
C PRO A 170 -8.75 -4.02 1.35
N HIS A 171 -9.18 -5.19 0.85
CA HIS A 171 -9.74 -5.37 -0.50
C HIS A 171 -11.27 -5.36 -0.45
N LEU A 172 -11.93 -5.18 -1.59
CA LEU A 172 -13.39 -5.25 -1.72
C LEU A 172 -13.88 -6.57 -2.30
N MET A 173 -13.32 -7.02 -3.42
CA MET A 173 -13.77 -8.22 -4.14
C MET A 173 -12.70 -9.31 -4.18
N ASP A 174 -11.46 -8.93 -4.52
CA ASP A 174 -10.36 -9.87 -4.76
C ASP A 174 -9.13 -9.52 -3.90
N VAL A 175 -8.47 -10.53 -3.32
CA VAL A 175 -7.26 -10.31 -2.51
C VAL A 175 -6.11 -9.68 -3.29
N ARG A 176 -6.05 -9.87 -4.60
CA ARG A 176 -5.07 -9.29 -5.51
C ARG A 176 -5.18 -7.77 -5.60
N GLU A 177 -6.34 -7.17 -5.30
CA GLU A 177 -6.50 -5.70 -5.21
C GLU A 177 -5.51 -5.06 -4.22
N ARG A 178 -5.04 -5.85 -3.24
CA ARG A 178 -4.06 -5.39 -2.24
C ARG A 178 -2.66 -5.24 -2.80
N PHE A 179 -2.35 -5.88 -3.93
CA PHE A 179 -1.02 -5.95 -4.52
C PHE A 179 -1.11 -5.44 -5.95
N ARG A 180 -0.69 -4.21 -6.20
CA ARG A 180 -0.64 -3.67 -7.56
C ARG A 180 0.79 -3.51 -8.05
N LEU A 181 0.99 -3.83 -9.32
CA LEU A 181 2.21 -3.63 -10.08
C LEU A 181 1.88 -2.68 -11.22
N ASP A 182 2.58 -1.54 -11.29
CA ASP A 182 2.40 -0.52 -12.33
C ASP A 182 0.94 -0.08 -12.54
N GLY A 183 0.21 0.08 -11.43
CA GLY A 183 -1.19 0.53 -11.41
C GLY A 183 -2.24 -0.55 -11.69
N LEU A 184 -1.82 -1.79 -11.94
CA LEU A 184 -2.70 -2.93 -12.19
C LEU A 184 -2.62 -3.95 -11.05
N ASP A 185 -3.72 -4.61 -10.73
CA ASP A 185 -3.71 -5.73 -9.78
C ASP A 185 -2.76 -6.84 -10.29
N ILE A 186 -2.05 -7.48 -9.36
CA ILE A 186 -1.15 -8.59 -9.69
C ILE A 186 -1.91 -9.70 -10.43
N SER A 187 -1.27 -10.29 -11.45
CA SER A 187 -1.88 -11.40 -12.18
C SER A 187 -2.07 -12.62 -11.26
N GLU A 188 -3.05 -13.45 -11.57
CA GLU A 188 -3.35 -14.66 -10.80
C GLU A 188 -2.12 -15.59 -10.74
N GLU A 189 -1.44 -15.77 -11.86
CA GLU A 189 -0.28 -16.64 -11.99
C GLU A 189 0.89 -16.17 -11.13
N LYS A 190 1.15 -14.85 -11.11
CA LYS A 190 2.18 -14.27 -10.25
C LYS A 190 1.79 -14.41 -8.78
N PHE A 191 0.53 -14.12 -8.45
CA PHE A 191 0.04 -14.21 -7.08
C PHE A 191 0.18 -15.64 -6.52
N ILE A 192 -0.30 -16.65 -7.25
CA ILE A 192 -0.19 -18.07 -6.90
C ILE A 192 1.26 -18.46 -6.69
N ARG A 193 2.15 -18.09 -7.61
CA ARG A 193 3.58 -18.40 -7.54
C ARG A 193 4.21 -17.88 -6.25
N TYR A 194 4.04 -16.59 -5.96
CA TYR A 194 4.61 -15.96 -4.77
C TYR A 194 3.95 -16.47 -3.48
N PHE A 195 2.64 -16.73 -3.53
CA PHE A 195 1.90 -17.32 -2.43
C PHE A 195 2.50 -18.68 -2.03
N TRP A 196 2.63 -19.60 -2.99
CA TRP A 196 3.11 -20.95 -2.69
C TRP A 196 4.55 -20.96 -2.22
N TRP A 197 5.39 -20.07 -2.75
CA TRP A 197 6.75 -19.91 -2.27
C TRP A 197 6.75 -19.48 -0.79
N CYS A 198 5.96 -18.48 -0.40
CA CYS A 198 5.88 -18.04 0.99
C CYS A 198 5.27 -19.14 1.88
N TRP A 199 4.16 -19.74 1.43
CA TRP A 199 3.38 -20.71 2.19
C TRP A 199 4.17 -21.97 2.51
N LYS A 200 4.86 -22.55 1.51
CA LYS A 200 5.66 -23.78 1.71
C LYS A 200 6.81 -23.52 2.66
N THR A 201 7.60 -22.46 2.41
CA THR A 201 8.75 -22.10 3.25
C THR A 201 8.35 -21.83 4.70
N LEU A 202 7.24 -21.11 4.92
CA LEU A 202 6.71 -20.89 6.26
C LEU A 202 6.23 -22.20 6.88
N LYS A 203 5.37 -22.95 6.19
CA LYS A 203 4.76 -24.18 6.72
C LYS A 203 5.81 -25.21 7.14
N ASP A 204 6.90 -25.35 6.38
CA ASP A 204 7.99 -26.29 6.66
C ASP A 204 8.82 -25.89 7.88
N LYS A 205 8.93 -24.59 8.17
CA LYS A 205 9.77 -24.03 9.24
C LYS A 205 8.96 -23.52 10.45
N THR A 206 7.63 -23.45 10.36
CA THR A 206 6.73 -23.16 11.49
C THR A 206 6.37 -24.43 12.26
N GLY A 207 6.43 -24.36 13.59
CA GLY A 207 6.22 -25.48 14.51
C GLY A 207 5.96 -24.97 15.93
N ASP A 208 6.23 -25.80 16.96
CA ASP A 208 5.82 -25.55 18.35
C ASP A 208 6.31 -24.22 18.96
N GLY A 209 7.32 -23.57 18.37
CA GLY A 209 7.84 -22.27 18.81
C GLY A 209 7.51 -21.06 17.93
N VAL A 210 7.06 -21.26 16.69
CA VAL A 210 6.74 -20.18 15.74
C VAL A 210 5.49 -20.59 14.95
N PRO A 211 4.31 -20.04 15.26
CA PRO A 211 3.08 -20.40 14.57
C PRO A 211 3.04 -19.83 13.16
N MET A 212 2.13 -20.31 12.31
CA MET A 212 1.85 -19.66 11.03
C MET A 212 1.45 -18.18 11.23
N PRO A 213 1.95 -17.26 10.40
CA PRO A 213 1.61 -15.85 10.53
C PRO A 213 0.11 -15.63 10.30
N ALA A 214 -0.51 -14.85 11.18
CA ALA A 214 -1.90 -14.43 10.99
C ALA A 214 -2.07 -13.70 9.65
N TYR A 215 -3.29 -13.74 9.11
CA TYR A 215 -3.65 -13.28 7.76
C TYR A 215 -2.91 -12.02 7.28
N PHE A 216 -3.01 -10.91 8.03
CA PHE A 216 -2.38 -9.65 7.61
C PHE A 216 -0.84 -9.71 7.60
N ARG A 217 -0.21 -10.41 8.55
CA ARG A 217 1.25 -10.58 8.57
C ARG A 217 1.71 -11.42 7.40
N PHE A 218 0.98 -12.49 7.08
CA PHE A 218 1.26 -13.30 5.90
C PHE A 218 1.18 -12.45 4.62
N LEU A 219 0.13 -11.65 4.46
CA LEU A 219 0.01 -10.76 3.29
C LEU A 219 1.13 -9.71 3.22
N ALA A 220 1.60 -9.19 4.36
CA ALA A 220 2.73 -8.26 4.38
C ALA A 220 4.05 -8.95 3.96
N LEU A 221 4.31 -10.18 4.43
CA LEU A 221 5.45 -10.97 3.98
C LEU A 221 5.38 -11.27 2.47
N LEU A 222 4.18 -11.63 2.00
CA LEU A 222 3.91 -11.86 0.59
C LEU A 222 4.15 -10.59 -0.23
N ALA A 223 3.74 -9.42 0.26
CA ALA A 223 4.01 -8.12 -0.36
C ALA A 223 5.52 -7.90 -0.51
N PHE A 224 6.29 -8.08 0.56
CA PHE A 224 7.74 -7.91 0.50
C PHE A 224 8.37 -8.83 -0.54
N LYS A 225 7.97 -10.11 -0.59
CA LYS A 225 8.46 -11.05 -1.59
C LYS A 225 8.10 -10.63 -3.03
N ILE A 226 6.84 -10.27 -3.27
CA ILE A 226 6.38 -9.81 -4.59
C ILE A 226 7.20 -8.61 -5.04
N PHE A 227 7.25 -7.57 -4.20
CA PHE A 227 7.82 -6.29 -4.62
C PHE A 227 9.34 -6.31 -4.69
N SER A 228 10.02 -7.17 -3.90
CA SER A 228 11.46 -7.36 -4.04
C SER A 228 11.82 -8.07 -5.34
N ASP A 229 11.09 -9.13 -5.69
CA ASP A 229 11.35 -9.91 -6.90
C ASP A 229 10.98 -9.15 -8.18
N GLU A 230 9.93 -8.34 -8.12
CA GLU A 230 9.51 -7.46 -9.22
C GLU A 230 10.35 -6.16 -9.29
N GLN A 231 11.26 -5.95 -8.33
CA GLN A 231 12.22 -4.83 -8.29
C GLN A 231 11.56 -3.44 -8.39
N VAL A 232 10.43 -3.27 -7.71
CA VAL A 232 9.62 -2.05 -7.79
C VAL A 232 9.89 -1.06 -6.67
N PHE A 233 9.54 0.20 -6.91
CA PHE A 233 9.38 1.18 -5.84
C PHE A 233 8.07 0.91 -5.09
N LEU A 234 8.16 0.52 -3.82
CA LEU A 234 7.03 0.15 -2.99
C LEU A 234 6.40 1.37 -2.30
N THR A 235 5.07 1.49 -2.41
CA THR A 235 4.25 2.38 -1.57
C THR A 235 3.31 1.55 -0.70
N ILE A 236 3.30 1.79 0.62
CA ILE A 236 2.61 0.97 1.62
C ILE A 236 2.02 1.79 2.75
#